data_AF-A0A938UD14-F1
#
_entry.id   AF-A0A938UD14-F1
#
_cell.length_a   1.000
_cell.length_b   1.000
_cell.length_c   1.000
_cell.angle_alpha   90.00
_cell.angle_beta   90.00
_cell.angle_gamma   90.00
#
_symmetry.space_group_name_H-M   'P 1'
#
loop_
_entity.id
_entity.type
_entity.pdbx_description
1 polymer ?
#
loop_
_entity_poly.entity_id
_entity_poly.type
_entity_poly.pdbx_seq_one_letter_code
_entity_poly.pdbx_strand_id
1 'polypeptide(L)'
;MHTLPNGALKLMDAYINQSGCSMLIEAIAAEGGPPNRFFVQILQHAQKTTVKLYPGSDPEKTPGVKKLLALVARQVLANCPGTSYGSTNLKDYLL
;
A
#
# COMPACT_ATOMS: atom_id res chain seq x y z
N MET A 1 15.35 -2.13 11.07
CA MET A 1 14.48 -0.95 10.86
C MET A 1 15.05 -0.12 9.72
N HIS A 2 14.38 -0.06 8.56
CA HIS A 2 14.72 0.95 7.57
C HIS A 2 14.14 2.29 8.07
N THR A 3 14.93 3.09 8.76
CA THR A 3 14.59 4.49 9.04
C THR A 3 14.57 5.26 7.71
N LEU A 4 13.67 6.24 7.57
CA LEU A 4 13.71 7.21 6.48
C LEU A 4 14.33 8.50 7.04
N PRO A 5 15.66 8.59 7.16
CA PRO A 5 16.29 9.83 7.60
C PRO A 5 15.91 10.90 6.56
N ASN A 6 15.16 11.91 7.02
CA ASN A 6 14.66 13.05 6.22
C ASN A 6 13.50 12.74 5.25
N GLY A 7 12.68 11.72 5.54
CA GLY A 7 11.50 11.39 4.73
C GLY A 7 10.16 11.46 5.46
N ALA A 8 9.08 11.60 4.71
CA ALA A 8 7.70 11.55 5.20
C ALA A 8 6.87 10.55 4.38
N LEU A 9 6.11 9.71 5.07
CA LEU A 9 5.15 8.79 4.47
C LEU A 9 3.74 9.21 4.88
N LYS A 10 2.84 9.34 3.92
CA LYS A 10 1.46 9.74 4.17
C LYS A 10 0.49 8.93 3.34
N LEU A 11 -0.55 8.40 3.99
CA LEU A 11 -1.78 7.99 3.32
C LEU A 11 -2.77 9.16 3.40
N MET A 12 -3.49 9.40 2.31
CA MET A 12 -4.44 10.49 2.17
C MET A 12 -5.86 9.94 2.02
N ASP A 13 -6.59 10.39 1.00
CA ASP A 13 -7.96 9.99 0.79
C ASP A 13 -8.06 8.57 0.23
N ALA A 14 -9.19 7.93 0.56
CA ALA A 14 -9.56 6.61 0.04
C ALA A 14 -10.83 6.72 -0.78
N TYR A 15 -10.81 6.12 -1.97
CA TYR A 15 -11.89 6.14 -2.94
C TYR A 15 -12.36 4.71 -3.18
N ILE A 16 -13.61 4.42 -2.85
CA ILE A 16 -14.20 3.09 -2.98
C ILE A 16 -15.12 3.09 -4.22
N ASN A 17 -15.05 2.03 -5.01
CA ASN A 17 -15.95 1.87 -6.15
C ASN A 17 -17.39 1.57 -5.70
N GLN A 18 -18.37 1.70 -6.61
CA GLN A 18 -19.78 1.48 -6.29
C GLN A 18 -20.08 0.09 -5.71
N SER A 19 -19.35 -0.95 -6.13
CA SER A 19 -19.58 -2.32 -5.65
C SER A 19 -18.92 -2.61 -4.29
N GLY A 20 -18.09 -1.71 -3.77
CA GLY A 20 -17.30 -1.93 -2.56
C GLY A 20 -16.13 -2.91 -2.71
N CYS A 21 -15.92 -3.49 -3.89
CA CYS A 21 -14.90 -4.53 -4.10
C CYS A 21 -13.53 -3.97 -4.52
N SER A 22 -13.44 -2.67 -4.79
CA SER A 22 -12.19 -2.01 -5.16
C SER A 22 -12.05 -0.68 -4.43
N MET A 23 -10.85 -0.42 -3.91
CA MET A 23 -10.50 0.84 -3.28
C MET A 23 -9.15 1.34 -3.81
N LEU A 24 -9.04 2.65 -4.00
CA LEU A 24 -7.79 3.37 -4.24
C LEU A 24 -7.48 4.23 -3.02
N ILE A 25 -6.27 4.15 -2.50
CA ILE A 25 -5.78 5.02 -1.42
C ILE A 25 -4.67 5.88 -1.99
N GLU A 26 -4.83 7.19 -1.94
CA GLU A 26 -3.77 8.12 -2.31
C GLU A 26 -2.63 8.07 -1.28
N ALA A 27 -1.39 8.06 -1.76
CA ALA A 27 -0.22 7.89 -0.95
C ALA A 27 0.92 8.81 -1.44
N ILE A 28 1.68 9.35 -0.48
CA ILE A 28 2.85 10.17 -0.75
C ILE A 28 4.05 9.60 0.02
N ALA A 29 5.12 9.29 -0.70
CA ALA A 29 6.43 8.98 -0.13
C ALA A 29 7.43 10.09 -0.50
N ALA A 30 7.91 10.84 0.49
CA ALA A 30 8.99 11.82 0.31
C ALA A 30 10.26 11.27 0.97
N GLU A 31 11.34 11.10 0.20
CA GLU A 31 12.58 10.45 0.66
C GLU A 31 13.83 11.26 0.22
N GLY A 32 13.83 12.57 0.49
CA GLY A 32 14.95 13.46 0.16
C GLY A 32 15.00 13.95 -1.29
N GLY A 33 14.13 13.43 -2.18
CA GLY A 33 13.88 13.93 -3.53
C GLY A 33 12.44 14.44 -3.70
N PRO A 34 12.00 14.70 -4.96
CA PRO A 34 10.60 15.01 -5.25
C PRO A 34 9.67 13.94 -4.65
N PRO A 35 8.54 14.34 -4.04
CA PRO A 35 7.62 13.39 -3.43
C PRO A 35 7.00 12.49 -4.50
N ASN A 36 7.06 11.18 -4.24
CA ASN A 36 6.47 10.17 -5.09
C ASN A 36 4.99 10.02 -4.69
N ARG A 37 4.09 10.46 -5.58
CA ARG A 37 2.64 10.42 -5.37
C ARG A 37 2.04 9.27 -6.17
N PHE A 38 1.29 8.41 -5.51
CA PHE A 38 0.75 7.21 -6.15
C PHE A 38 -0.52 6.73 -5.47
N PHE A 39 -1.17 5.74 -6.09
CA PHE A 39 -2.29 5.05 -5.49
C PHE A 39 -1.90 3.64 -5.08
N VAL A 40 -2.31 3.24 -3.88
CA VAL A 40 -2.40 1.85 -3.48
C VAL A 40 -3.79 1.35 -3.86
N GLN A 41 -3.86 0.26 -4.61
CA GLN A 41 -5.11 -0.40 -4.98
C GLN A 41 -5.35 -1.62 -4.09
N ILE A 42 -6.55 -1.68 -3.53
CA ILE A 42 -7.08 -2.86 -2.83
C ILE A 42 -8.18 -3.46 -3.69
N LEU A 43 -8.04 -4.72 -4.05
CA LEU A 43 -9.04 -5.49 -4.80
C LEU A 43 -9.51 -6.67 -3.95
N GLN A 44 -10.80 -6.73 -3.71
CA GLN A 44 -11.44 -7.87 -3.09
C GLN A 44 -12.00 -8.78 -4.18
N HIS A 45 -11.52 -10.02 -4.19
CA HIS A 45 -12.10 -11.14 -4.90
C HIS A 45 -12.64 -12.15 -3.88
N ALA A 46 -13.51 -13.07 -4.32
CA ALA A 46 -14.28 -13.99 -3.46
C ALA A 46 -13.54 -14.49 -2.21
N GLN A 47 -12.34 -15.08 -2.37
CA GLN A 47 -11.55 -15.62 -1.25
C GLN A 47 -10.19 -14.92 -1.06
N LYS A 48 -9.96 -13.79 -1.74
CA LYS A 48 -8.65 -13.13 -1.72
C LYS A 48 -8.77 -11.62 -1.83
N THR A 49 -8.12 -10.93 -0.91
CA THR A 49 -7.84 -9.50 -1.02
C THR A 49 -6.43 -9.28 -1.53
N THR A 50 -6.28 -8.44 -2.55
CA THR A 50 -4.98 -8.08 -3.15
C THR A 50 -4.70 -6.62 -2.87
N VAL A 51 -3.55 -6.34 -2.26
CA VAL A 51 -3.02 -4.99 -2.08
C VAL A 51 -1.84 -4.82 -3.03
N LYS A 52 -1.90 -3.84 -3.92
CA LYS A 52 -0.86 -3.59 -4.95
C LYS A 52 -0.75 -2.12 -5.29
N LEU A 53 0.31 -1.72 -5.99
CA LEU A 53 0.36 -0.39 -6.60
C LEU A 53 -0.68 -0.31 -7.72
N TYR A 54 -1.36 0.84 -7.82
CA TYR A 54 -2.23 1.12 -8.94
C TYR A 54 -1.38 1.32 -10.20
N PRO A 55 -1.63 0.56 -11.28
CA PRO A 55 -0.83 0.66 -12.51
C PRO A 55 -0.83 2.05 -13.15
N GLY A 56 -1.88 2.84 -12.94
CA GLY A 56 -2.00 4.17 -13.54
C GLY A 56 -1.18 5.28 -12.87
N SER A 57 -0.55 5.04 -11.72
CA SER A 57 0.30 6.04 -11.06
C SER A 57 1.81 5.79 -11.19
N ASP A 58 2.22 4.63 -11.70
CA ASP A 58 3.61 4.19 -11.95
C ASP A 58 4.72 4.84 -11.08
N PRO A 59 4.69 4.65 -9.74
CA PRO A 59 5.72 5.23 -8.88
C PRO A 59 7.05 4.49 -9.01
N GLU A 60 8.15 5.22 -8.81
CA GLU A 60 9.44 4.61 -8.53
C GLU A 60 9.34 3.71 -7.28
N LYS A 61 9.86 2.48 -7.35
CA LYS A 61 9.72 1.46 -6.29
C LYS A 61 10.71 1.65 -5.14
N THR A 62 10.72 2.85 -4.58
CA THR A 62 11.58 3.25 -3.48
C THR A 62 11.21 2.52 -2.16
N PRO A 63 12.08 2.54 -1.14
CA PRO A 63 11.77 1.96 0.17
C PRO A 63 10.47 2.53 0.79
N GLY A 64 10.21 3.83 0.64
CA GLY A 64 9.01 4.50 1.16
C GLY A 64 7.72 4.02 0.49
N VAL A 65 7.75 3.83 -0.83
CA VAL A 65 6.62 3.24 -1.58
C VAL A 65 6.33 1.82 -1.09
N LYS A 66 7.36 0.99 -0.93
CA LYS A 66 7.21 -0.38 -0.42
C LYS A 66 6.69 -0.40 1.03
N LYS A 67 7.16 0.51 1.89
CA LYS A 67 6.68 0.64 3.27
C LYS A 67 5.20 1.03 3.31
N LEU A 68 4.77 2.02 2.54
CA LEU A 68 3.36 2.43 2.50
C LEU A 68 2.48 1.28 1.99
N LEU A 69 2.92 0.56 0.95
CA LEU A 69 2.20 -0.60 0.45
C LEU A 69 2.08 -1.72 1.51
N ALA A 70 3.15 -1.99 2.25
CA ALA A 70 3.15 -2.96 3.34
C ALA A 70 2.29 -2.51 4.53
N LEU A 71 2.29 -1.21 4.88
CA LEU A 71 1.43 -0.65 5.93
C LEU A 71 -0.05 -0.84 5.59
N VAL A 72 -0.45 -0.59 4.33
CA VAL A 72 -1.83 -0.84 3.89
C VAL A 72 -2.16 -2.33 3.96
N ALA A 73 -1.27 -3.21 3.48
CA ALA A 73 -1.48 -4.66 3.55
C ALA A 73 -1.64 -5.16 4.99
N ARG A 74 -0.83 -4.63 5.92
CA ARG A 74 -0.93 -4.95 7.35
C ARG A 74 -2.23 -4.47 7.96
N GLN A 75 -2.67 -3.25 7.63
CA GLN A 75 -3.92 -2.72 8.13
C GLN A 75 -5.11 -3.56 7.64
N VAL A 76 -5.11 -3.99 6.38
CA VAL A 76 -6.14 -4.92 5.87
C VAL A 76 -6.13 -6.23 6.66
N LEU A 77 -4.96 -6.83 6.86
CA LEU A 77 -4.83 -8.09 7.59
C LEU A 77 -5.33 -7.97 9.04
N ALA A 78 -4.97 -6.89 9.73
CA ALA A 78 -5.34 -6.65 11.13
C ALA A 78 -6.86 -6.52 11.34
N ASN A 79 -7.63 -6.17 10.30
CA ASN A 79 -9.09 -6.01 10.38
C ASN A 79 -9.87 -7.21 9.81
N CYS A 80 -9.18 -8.27 9.36
CA CYS A 80 -9.80 -9.46 8.77
C CYS A 80 -9.35 -10.74 9.50
N PRO A 81 -10.05 -11.14 10.58
CA PRO A 81 -9.72 -12.35 11.34
C PRO A 81 -9.68 -13.60 10.45
N GLY A 82 -8.71 -14.48 10.68
CA GLY A 82 -8.56 -15.74 9.91
C GLY A 82 -7.93 -15.56 8.53
N THR A 83 -7.49 -14.37 8.17
CA THR A 83 -6.74 -14.10 6.93
C THR A 83 -5.23 -14.25 7.17
N SER A 84 -4.47 -14.61 6.13
CA SER A 84 -3.01 -14.65 6.16
C SER A 84 -2.43 -14.05 4.88
N TYR A 85 -1.14 -13.67 4.91
CA TYR A 85 -0.46 -13.27 3.69
C TYR A 85 -0.28 -14.46 2.74
N GLY A 86 -0.68 -14.30 1.49
CA GLY A 86 -0.30 -15.20 0.40
C GLY A 86 1.11 -14.91 -0.11
N SER A 87 1.38 -15.26 -1.37
CA SER A 87 2.65 -14.89 -2.03
C SER A 87 2.81 -13.37 -2.10
N THR A 88 3.97 -12.87 -1.67
CA THR A 88 4.27 -11.44 -1.60
C THR A 88 5.76 -11.18 -1.77
N ASN A 89 6.09 -10.09 -2.47
CA ASN A 89 7.44 -9.56 -2.62
C ASN A 89 7.77 -8.48 -1.56
N LEU A 90 6.88 -8.27 -0.59
CA LEU A 90 7.02 -7.28 0.48
C LEU A 90 7.45 -7.90 1.81
N LYS A 91 7.90 -9.17 1.85
CA LYS A 91 8.20 -9.89 3.11
C LYS A 91 9.06 -9.07 4.07
N ASP A 92 10.09 -8.39 3.56
CA ASP A 92 11.02 -7.59 4.36
C ASP A 92 10.40 -6.28 4.91
N TYR A 93 9.20 -5.91 4.45
CA TYR A 93 8.46 -4.70 4.82
C TYR A 93 7.18 -5.02 5.62
N LEU A 94 6.74 -6.28 5.65
CA LEU A 94 5.61 -6.77 6.42
C LEU A 94 6.07 -7.09 7.85
N LEU A 95 6.32 -6.05 8.65
CA LEU A 95 6.58 -6.18 10.10
C LEU A 95 5.28 -6.21 10.89
#